data_AF-A0A645H5Y1-F1
#
_entry.id   AF-A0A645H5Y1-F1
#
_cell.length_a   1.000
_cell.length_b   1.000
_cell.length_c   1.000
_cell.angle_alpha   90.00
_cell.angle_beta   90.00
_cell.angle_gamma   90.00
#
_symmetry.space_group_name_H-M   'P 1'
#
loop_
_entity.id
_entity.type
_entity.pdbx_description
1 polymer ?
#
loop_
_entity_poly.entity_id
_entity_poly.type
_entity_poly.pdbx_seq_one_letter_code
_entity_poly.pdbx_strand_id
1 'polypeptide(L)'
;MVLNGIRQGLVNAAHDCSEGGLAVALSEMAITGHLGIDVDLPDALRSDVLFFGEGQSRIVVSIPEEKEAQWTTFTSTHQVPVQYLGTVSGERIIIRQQGEIKIQVACDELHRLWKEALPCTLSKH
;
A
#
# COMPACT_ATOMS: atom_id res chain seq x y z
N MET A 1 -4.11 -17.04 -1.72
CA MET A 1 -4.56 -16.29 -2.91
C MET A 1 -3.48 -15.37 -3.46
N VAL A 2 -2.98 -14.40 -2.69
CA VAL A 2 -1.94 -13.45 -3.13
C VAL A 2 -0.67 -14.16 -3.62
N LEU A 3 -0.19 -15.17 -2.90
CA LEU A 3 0.91 -16.06 -3.33
C LEU A 3 0.67 -16.73 -4.70
N ASN A 4 -0.59 -17.03 -5.04
CA ASN A 4 -0.93 -17.65 -6.33
C ASN A 4 -0.97 -16.59 -7.45
N GLY A 5 -1.48 -15.38 -7.15
CA GLY A 5 -1.41 -14.21 -8.05
C GLY A 5 0.03 -13.77 -8.35
N ILE A 6 0.90 -13.76 -7.33
CA ILE A 6 2.35 -13.52 -7.49
C ILE A 6 2.98 -14.60 -8.38
N ARG A 7 2.67 -15.89 -8.13
CA ARG A 7 3.18 -17.00 -8.96
C ARG A 7 2.68 -16.98 -10.40
N GLN A 8 1.52 -16.36 -10.66
CA GLN A 8 0.97 -16.14 -12.00
C GLN A 8 1.46 -14.82 -12.63
N GLY A 9 2.33 -14.07 -11.93
CA GLY A 9 2.86 -12.78 -12.39
C GLY A 9 1.81 -11.67 -12.47
N LEU A 10 0.66 -11.83 -11.81
CA LEU A 10 -0.45 -10.87 -11.83
C LEU A 10 -0.24 -9.68 -10.90
N VAL A 11 0.73 -9.76 -9.99
CA VAL A 11 0.97 -8.80 -8.91
C VAL A 11 2.41 -8.30 -9.00
N ASN A 12 2.60 -6.98 -8.98
CA ASN A 12 3.91 -6.33 -8.98
C ASN A 12 4.54 -6.32 -7.58
N ALA A 13 3.71 -6.07 -6.56
CA ALA A 13 4.13 -6.05 -5.17
C ALA A 13 2.91 -6.33 -4.27
N ALA A 14 3.16 -6.97 -3.13
CA ALA A 14 2.15 -7.22 -2.11
C ALA A 14 2.75 -6.93 -0.73
N HIS A 15 1.98 -6.26 0.13
CA HIS A 15 2.40 -5.96 1.49
C HIS A 15 1.27 -6.29 2.47
N ASP A 16 1.60 -6.99 3.55
CA ASP A 16 0.67 -7.21 4.65
C ASP A 16 0.51 -5.94 5.47
N CYS A 17 -0.72 -5.66 5.89
CA CYS A 17 -0.99 -4.63 6.89
C CYS A 17 -0.78 -5.26 8.28
N SER A 18 0.45 -5.22 8.79
CA SER A 18 0.82 -5.66 10.14
C SER A 18 1.06 -4.46 11.07
N GLU A 19 2.29 -4.18 11.52
CA GLU A 19 2.57 -3.05 12.41
C GLU A 19 2.64 -1.72 11.64
N GLY A 20 1.87 -0.72 12.06
CA GLY A 20 1.83 0.61 11.42
C GLY A 20 0.79 0.78 10.30
N GLY A 21 0.01 -0.26 10.00
CA GLY A 21 -1.19 -0.22 9.15
C GLY A 21 -0.97 0.18 7.68
N LEU A 22 -2.07 0.53 7.00
CA LEU A 22 -2.11 0.69 5.54
C LEU A 22 -1.17 1.79 5.03
N ALA A 23 -1.00 2.88 5.79
CA ALA A 23 -0.10 3.96 5.39
C ALA A 23 1.37 3.55 5.42
N VAL A 24 1.81 2.76 6.39
CA VAL A 24 3.18 2.26 6.45
C VAL A 24 3.44 1.29 5.30
N ALA A 25 2.53 0.34 5.06
CA ALA A 25 2.64 -0.60 3.94
C ALA A 25 2.75 0.13 2.57
N LEU A 26 1.89 1.13 2.33
CA LEU A 26 1.97 1.94 1.10
C LEU A 26 3.28 2.73 1.03
N SER A 27 3.73 3.29 2.16
CA SER A 27 4.97 4.05 2.24
C SER A 27 6.20 3.18 1.94
N GLU A 28 6.26 1.96 2.47
CA GLU A 28 7.34 0.99 2.22
C GLU A 28 7.37 0.53 0.75
N MET A 29 6.19 0.32 0.15
CA MET A 29 6.07 0.03 -1.28
C MET A 29 6.57 1.20 -2.14
N ALA A 30 6.24 2.44 -1.78
CA ALA A 30 6.69 3.64 -2.48
C ALA A 30 8.21 3.86 -2.34
N ILE A 31 8.77 3.67 -1.13
CA ILE A 31 10.21 3.78 -0.86
C ILE A 31 10.99 2.73 -1.66
N THR A 32 10.57 1.47 -1.59
CA THR A 32 11.26 0.37 -2.26
C THR A 32 11.18 0.50 -3.78
N GLY A 33 10.00 0.88 -4.28
CA GLY A 33 9.74 1.07 -5.71
C GLY A 33 10.30 2.37 -6.29
N HIS A 34 10.66 3.36 -5.47
CA HIS A 34 10.96 4.73 -5.90
C HIS A 34 9.84 5.34 -6.77
N LEU A 35 8.59 5.02 -6.42
CA LEU A 35 7.40 5.44 -7.16
C LEU A 35 6.41 6.09 -6.21
N GLY A 36 5.75 7.14 -6.69
CA GLY A 36 4.64 7.78 -6.00
C GLY A 36 3.40 6.89 -5.97
N ILE A 37 2.52 7.19 -5.02
CA ILE A 37 1.26 6.48 -4.81
C ILE A 37 0.19 7.53 -4.63
N ASP A 38 -0.93 7.37 -5.32
CA ASP A 38 -2.12 8.19 -5.17
C ASP A 38 -3.29 7.27 -4.83
N VAL A 39 -3.76 7.33 -3.58
CA VAL A 39 -4.87 6.51 -3.09
C VAL A 39 -5.94 7.34 -2.41
N ASP A 40 -7.19 6.89 -2.50
CA ASP A 40 -8.33 7.42 -1.77
C ASP A 40 -9.00 6.31 -0.96
N LEU A 41 -9.10 6.56 0.34
CA LEU A 41 -9.54 5.60 1.32
C LEU A 41 -11.03 5.76 1.63
N PRO A 42 -11.80 4.66 1.66
CA PRO A 42 -13.23 4.70 1.96
C PRO A 42 -13.51 5.01 3.44
N ASP A 43 -14.70 5.55 3.71
CA ASP A 43 -15.18 5.92 5.05
C ASP A 43 -15.45 4.73 5.99
N ALA A 44 -15.61 3.53 5.43
CA ALA A 44 -16.09 2.35 6.15
C ALA A 44 -15.13 1.82 7.23
N LEU A 45 -13.94 2.41 7.35
CA LEU A 45 -12.94 2.10 8.36
C LEU A 45 -12.58 3.38 9.08
N ARG A 46 -12.82 3.44 10.40
CA ARG A 46 -12.37 4.59 11.20
C ARG A 46 -10.89 4.85 10.91
N SER A 47 -10.51 6.11 10.72
CA SER A 47 -9.19 6.53 10.26
C SER A 47 -8.06 5.91 11.09
N ASP A 48 -8.23 5.76 12.40
CA ASP A 48 -7.34 5.09 13.34
C ASP A 48 -7.15 3.59 13.05
N VAL A 49 -8.20 2.87 12.64
CA VAL A 49 -8.15 1.43 12.30
C VAL A 49 -7.67 1.20 10.85
N LEU A 50 -7.80 2.22 10.00
CA LEU A 50 -7.28 2.17 8.64
C LEU A 50 -5.78 2.45 8.60
N PHE A 51 -5.35 3.45 9.35
CA PHE A 51 -3.94 3.83 9.46
C PHE A 51 -3.15 2.98 10.44
N PHE A 52 -3.75 2.45 11.51
CA PHE A 52 -3.04 1.71 12.57
C PHE A 52 -3.78 0.44 13.06
N GLY A 53 -4.86 0.04 12.40
CA GLY A 53 -5.65 -1.10 12.86
C GLY A 53 -5.03 -2.43 12.47
N GLU A 54 -4.53 -3.14 13.47
CA GLU A 54 -4.12 -4.55 13.47
C GLU A 54 -5.30 -5.52 13.21
N GLY A 55 -6.16 -5.19 12.25
CA GLY A 55 -7.21 -6.07 11.77
C GLY A 55 -6.59 -7.18 10.93
N GLN A 56 -6.28 -8.32 11.55
CA GLN A 56 -5.77 -9.53 10.92
C GLN A 56 -6.46 -9.79 9.57
N SER A 57 -5.63 -9.97 8.52
CA SER A 57 -6.01 -10.46 7.17
C SER A 57 -6.31 -9.42 6.07
N ARG A 58 -5.61 -8.28 6.04
CA ARG A 58 -5.64 -7.38 4.87
C ARG A 58 -4.28 -7.36 4.17
N ILE A 59 -4.31 -7.47 2.84
CA ILE A 59 -3.12 -7.44 1.99
C ILE A 59 -3.35 -6.37 0.92
N VAL A 60 -2.40 -5.46 0.79
CA VAL A 60 -2.36 -4.51 -0.32
C VAL A 60 -1.61 -5.16 -1.47
N VAL A 61 -2.14 -5.03 -2.67
CA VAL A 61 -1.48 -5.50 -3.88
C VAL A 61 -1.45 -4.39 -4.92
N SER A 62 -0.33 -4.21 -5.59
CA SER A 62 -0.24 -3.41 -6.81
C SER A 62 -0.22 -4.36 -8.00
N ILE A 63 -1.05 -4.08 -9.01
CA ILE A 63 -1.14 -4.87 -10.24
C ILE A 63 -0.82 -3.97 -11.45
N PRO A 64 -0.27 -4.51 -12.55
CA PRO A 64 -0.22 -3.77 -13.82
C PRO A 64 -1.62 -3.42 -14.30
N GLU A 65 -1.79 -2.24 -14.89
CA GLU A 65 -3.07 -1.76 -15.43
C GLU A 65 -3.64 -2.75 -16.46
N GLU A 66 -2.79 -3.31 -17.33
CA GLU A 66 -3.18 -4.28 -18.33
C GLU A 66 -3.71 -5.61 -17.76
N LYS A 67 -3.49 -5.87 -16.46
CA LYS A 67 -3.92 -7.08 -15.75
C LYS A 67 -5.14 -6.86 -14.86
N GLU A 68 -5.69 -5.66 -14.80
CA GLU A 68 -6.83 -5.33 -13.93
C GLU A 68 -8.05 -6.22 -14.19
N ALA A 69 -8.40 -6.44 -15.46
CA ALA A 69 -9.52 -7.31 -15.84
C ALA A 69 -9.30 -8.78 -15.43
N GLN A 70 -8.06 -9.27 -15.56
CA GLN A 70 -7.69 -10.63 -15.15
C GLN A 70 -7.72 -10.77 -13.63
N TRP A 71 -7.21 -9.77 -12.91
CA TRP A 71 -7.24 -9.73 -11.45
C TRP A 71 -8.66 -9.74 -10.91
N THR A 72 -9.54 -8.90 -11.47
CA THR A 72 -10.96 -8.82 -11.08
C THR A 72 -11.68 -10.14 -11.29
N THR A 73 -11.42 -10.81 -12.42
CA THR A 73 -11.98 -12.14 -12.71
C THR A 73 -11.46 -13.18 -11.71
N PHE A 74 -10.16 -13.15 -11.42
CA PHE A 74 -9.50 -14.07 -10.51
C PHE A 74 -10.05 -13.95 -9.08
N THR A 75 -10.20 -12.73 -8.56
CA THR A 75 -10.70 -12.50 -7.19
C THR A 75 -12.19 -12.79 -7.07
N SER A 76 -12.99 -12.46 -8.08
CA SER A 76 -14.41 -12.85 -8.15
C SER A 76 -14.60 -14.36 -8.11
N THR A 77 -13.81 -15.11 -8.89
CA THR A 77 -13.85 -16.58 -8.91
C THR A 77 -13.54 -17.20 -7.55
N HIS A 78 -12.64 -16.57 -6.78
CA HIS A 78 -12.25 -17.04 -5.45
C HIS A 78 -13.10 -16.42 -4.32
N GLN A 79 -14.14 -15.65 -4.66
CA GLN A 79 -15.03 -14.97 -3.72
C GLN A 79 -14.29 -14.10 -2.69
N VAL A 80 -13.19 -13.47 -3.11
CA VAL A 80 -12.41 -12.61 -2.22
C VAL A 80 -12.82 -11.15 -2.44
N PRO A 81 -13.28 -10.46 -1.38
CA PRO A 81 -13.60 -9.05 -1.48
C PRO A 81 -12.34 -8.26 -1.83
N VAL A 82 -12.43 -7.46 -2.88
CA VAL A 82 -11.37 -6.54 -3.29
C VAL A 82 -11.91 -5.12 -3.28
N GLN A 83 -11.02 -4.20 -2.94
CA GLN A 83 -11.30 -2.79 -3.03
C GLN A 83 -10.17 -2.11 -3.79
N TYR A 84 -10.56 -1.36 -4.81
CA TYR A 84 -9.65 -0.45 -5.47
C TYR A 84 -9.37 0.75 -4.56
N LEU A 85 -8.08 1.04 -4.35
CA LEU A 85 -7.63 2.14 -3.51
C LEU A 85 -7.08 3.31 -4.32
N GLY A 86 -6.50 3.05 -5.50
CA GLY A 86 -5.85 4.07 -6.30
C GLY A 86 -4.73 3.51 -7.19
N THR A 87 -3.84 4.39 -7.62
CA THR A 87 -2.77 4.08 -8.58
C THR A 87 -1.39 4.35 -8.01
N VAL A 88 -0.40 3.66 -8.57
CA VAL A 88 1.02 4.00 -8.40
C VAL A 88 1.38 4.98 -9.51
N SER A 89 1.67 6.24 -9.15
CA SER A 89 2.05 7.28 -10.11
C SER A 89 2.82 8.43 -9.47
N GLY A 90 3.67 9.08 -10.26
CA GLY A 90 4.42 10.27 -9.84
C GLY A 90 5.55 9.98 -8.85
N GLU A 91 5.89 10.99 -8.05
CA GLU A 91 7.03 11.00 -7.10
C GLU A 91 6.60 11.38 -5.68
N ARG A 92 5.30 11.30 -5.39
CA ARG A 92 4.70 11.66 -4.10
C ARG A 92 3.78 10.56 -3.61
N ILE A 93 3.73 10.39 -2.30
CA ILE A 93 2.73 9.57 -1.62
C ILE A 93 1.60 10.52 -1.23
N ILE A 94 0.43 10.33 -1.84
CA ILE A 94 -0.80 11.08 -1.59
C ILE A 94 -1.84 10.09 -1.10
N ILE A 95 -2.27 10.26 0.15
CA ILE A 95 -3.34 9.48 0.75
C ILE A 95 -4.50 10.42 1.04
N ARG A 96 -5.62 10.16 0.38
CA ARG A 96 -6.89 10.84 0.59
C ARG A 96 -7.84 9.98 1.42
N GLN A 97 -8.77 10.64 2.08
CA GLN A 97 -9.93 10.02 2.68
C GLN A 97 -11.14 10.82 2.22
N GLN A 98 -12.06 10.17 1.47
CA GLN A 98 -13.20 10.84 0.83
C GLN A 98 -12.78 12.04 -0.03
N GLY A 99 -11.67 11.91 -0.77
CA GLY A 99 -11.12 12.98 -1.59
C GLY A 99 -10.39 14.09 -0.82
N GLU A 100 -10.39 14.09 0.51
CA GLU A 100 -9.62 15.03 1.33
C GLU A 100 -8.21 14.50 1.56
N ILE A 101 -7.18 15.28 1.22
CA ILE A 101 -5.77 14.89 1.41
C ILE A 101 -5.45 14.83 2.90
N LYS A 102 -5.09 13.63 3.39
CA LYS A 102 -4.65 13.40 4.78
C LYS A 102 -3.13 13.33 4.88
N ILE A 103 -2.48 12.70 3.92
CA ILE A 103 -1.02 12.58 3.85
C ILE A 103 -0.57 12.99 2.46
N GLN A 104 0.45 13.85 2.39
CA GLN A 104 1.12 14.22 1.16
C GLN A 104 2.61 14.42 1.44
N VAL A 105 3.45 13.51 0.97
CA VAL A 105 4.90 13.56 1.20
C VAL A 105 5.63 13.20 -0.10
N ALA A 106 6.78 13.83 -0.36
CA ALA A 106 7.63 13.46 -1.48
C ALA A 106 8.37 12.14 -1.20
N CYS A 107 8.46 11.26 -2.20
CA CYS A 107 9.16 9.98 -2.05
C CYS A 107 10.63 10.19 -1.62
N ASP A 108 11.30 11.19 -2.18
CA ASP A 108 12.69 11.53 -1.83
C ASP A 108 12.85 11.97 -0.37
N GLU A 109 11.89 12.72 0.15
CA GLU A 109 11.90 13.18 1.54
C GLU A 109 11.71 11.99 2.49
N LEU A 110 10.74 11.13 2.17
CA LEU A 110 10.49 9.92 2.95
C LEU A 110 11.68 8.94 2.90
N HIS A 111 12.31 8.77 1.73
CA HIS A 111 13.50 7.93 1.57
C HIS A 111 14.66 8.43 2.42
N ARG A 112 14.85 9.74 2.47
CA ARG A 112 15.87 10.37 3.33
C ARG A 112 15.57 10.10 4.80
N LEU A 113 14.35 10.37 5.26
CA LEU A 113 13.93 10.14 6.65
C LEU A 113 14.07 8.67 7.06
N TRP A 114 13.69 7.73 6.18
CA TRP A 114 13.82 6.29 6.44
C TRP A 114 15.29 5.86 6.51
N LYS A 115 16.14 6.33 5.58
CA LYS A 115 17.59 6.09 5.60
C LYS A 115 18.30 6.71 6.80
N GLU A 116 17.82 7.82 7.32
CA GLU A 116 18.38 8.49 8.50
C GLU A 116 17.85 7.89 9.81
N ALA A 117 16.64 7.32 9.80
CA ALA A 117 16.06 6.63 10.95
C ALA A 117 16.71 5.27 11.24
N LEU A 118 17.05 4.50 10.20
CA LEU A 118 17.71 3.18 10.34
C LEU A 118 19.05 3.18 11.09
N PRO A 119 20.00 4.11 10.85
CA PRO A 119 21.25 4.15 11.63
C PRO A 119 21.02 4.58 13.08
N CYS A 120 19.91 5.26 13.40
CA CYS A 120 19.60 5.65 14.77
C CYS A 120 19.08 4.48 15.64
N THR A 121 18.42 3.48 15.05
CA THR A 121 17.91 2.31 15.79
C THR A 121 18.91 1.16 15.90
N LEU A 122 19.87 1.02 14.97
CA LEU A 122 20.94 0.01 15.05
C LEU A 122 22.13 0.43 15.94
N SER A 123 22.08 1.63 16.55
CA SER A 123 23.13 2.14 17.45
C SER A 123 22.80 1.99 18.95
N LYS A 124 21.70 1.32 19.34
CA LYS A 124 21.41 1.01 20.74
C LYS A 124 21.07 -0.47 20.94
N HIS A 125 22.15 -1.20 21.26
CA HIS A 125 22.28 -2.57 21.79
C HIS A 125 22.44 -3.71 20.80
#